data_AF-A0A0Q4MVD2-F1
#
_entry.id   AF-A0A0Q4MVD2-F1
#
_cell.length_a   1.000
_cell.length_b   1.000
_cell.length_c   1.000
_cell.angle_alpha   90.00
_cell.angle_beta   90.00
_cell.angle_gamma   90.00
#
_symmetry.space_group_name_H-M   'P 1'
#
loop_
_entity.id
_entity.type
_entity.pdbx_description
1 polymer ?
#
loop_
_entity_poly.entity_id
_entity_poly.type
_entity_poly.pdbx_seq_one_letter_code
_entity_poly.pdbx_strand_id
1 'polypeptide(L)'
;MSLRTLLPPTLFTALLCASLPPCAAALNCVSEQGQNLPLNARSAGPLKISASLPVGREVFRQRYPLSVWCSISSPQPQAENLWLHRRTSSTALGNGLTLFTTLNGERSSEPGSVDSGLRVDNHAAADGQPSQHWQRLTFSVEVSIVKTAETPPAAGRAALVSPQIPLLEMGSQQGGQRVTLLLQGADRWLTFVAQSCRVRGNASMTVSLGGVSLRGTRGVGATSSDKLFQLNLLCDREVAGSVDVMLQLDGESPAGVSGAGLVALSAQPLAAQGVALQILHGDGRTPLTLGQAWQIARYPLTGDGISVPLIARYYQYATHVKAGKADATLTWTLSYR
;
A
#
# COMPACT_ATOMS: atom_id res chain seq x y z
N MET A 1 30.10 86.87 53.28
CA MET A 1 30.57 85.52 53.65
C MET A 1 29.38 84.59 53.73
N SER A 2 29.54 83.35 53.29
CA SER A 2 28.57 82.22 53.37
C SER A 2 27.34 82.31 52.47
N LEU A 3 26.89 81.26 51.77
CA LEU A 3 27.42 79.92 51.55
C LEU A 3 26.66 79.40 50.31
N ARG A 4 27.34 79.05 49.22
CA ARG A 4 26.72 78.33 48.09
C ARG A 4 26.71 76.84 48.46
N THR A 5 25.55 76.30 48.81
CA THR A 5 25.32 74.86 48.94
C THR A 5 24.74 74.30 47.66
N LEU A 6 25.52 73.43 47.02
CA LEU A 6 25.20 72.67 45.82
C LEU A 6 24.06 71.66 46.10
N LEU A 7 23.06 71.63 45.20
CA LEU A 7 22.17 70.47 45.05
C LEU A 7 22.92 69.33 44.36
N PRO A 8 22.84 68.07 44.83
CA PRO A 8 23.27 66.92 44.06
C PRO A 8 22.15 66.44 43.11
N PRO A 9 22.50 65.92 41.92
CA PRO A 9 21.54 65.33 41.01
C PRO A 9 21.21 63.89 41.42
N THR A 10 19.93 63.57 41.23
CA THR A 10 19.30 62.24 41.13
C THR A 10 20.22 61.05 40.81
N LEU A 11 20.21 60.02 41.65
CA LEU A 11 20.42 58.64 41.23
C LEU A 11 19.08 57.90 41.36
N PHE A 12 18.33 57.89 40.26
CA PHE A 12 17.19 57.00 40.07
C PHE A 12 17.71 55.57 40.08
N THR A 13 17.29 54.77 41.06
CA THR A 13 17.46 53.32 41.07
C THR A 13 16.53 52.77 39.98
N ALA A 14 17.03 52.70 38.74
CA ALA A 14 16.33 52.03 37.67
C ALA A 14 16.38 50.52 37.94
N LEU A 15 15.28 50.02 38.46
CA LEU A 15 14.93 48.61 38.52
C LEU A 15 14.95 48.05 37.08
N LEU A 16 16.10 47.58 36.61
CA LEU A 16 16.21 46.83 35.36
C LEU A 16 15.72 45.40 35.62
N CYS A 17 14.41 45.23 35.72
CA CYS A 17 13.76 43.94 35.84
C CYS A 17 12.48 43.93 35.02
N ALA A 18 12.60 43.95 33.69
CA ALA A 18 11.52 43.58 32.77
C ALA A 18 11.99 43.63 31.31
N SER A 19 12.70 42.59 30.84
CA SER A 19 12.61 42.13 29.43
C SER A 19 13.48 40.89 29.17
N LEU A 20 13.55 39.95 30.11
CA LEU A 20 13.78 38.58 29.67
C LEU A 20 12.44 38.12 29.10
N PRO A 21 12.36 37.60 27.86
CA PRO A 21 11.13 36.98 27.39
C PRO A 21 10.73 35.95 28.46
N PRO A 22 9.43 35.87 28.85
CA PRO A 22 9.00 34.82 29.76
C PRO A 22 9.54 33.52 29.18
N CYS A 23 10.37 32.80 29.94
CA CYS A 23 10.81 31.47 29.53
C CYS A 23 9.53 30.71 29.22
N ALA A 24 9.28 30.43 27.93
CA ALA A 24 8.11 29.70 27.53
C ALA A 24 8.09 28.41 28.35
N ALA A 25 6.96 28.14 29.03
CA ALA A 25 6.78 26.85 29.67
C ALA A 25 7.10 25.76 28.65
N ALA A 26 7.81 24.74 29.12
CA ALA A 26 8.07 23.55 28.33
C ALA A 26 7.54 22.33 29.08
N LEU A 27 6.89 21.44 28.35
CA LEU A 27 6.48 20.12 28.76
C LEU A 27 7.70 19.21 28.90
N ASN A 28 7.75 18.52 30.02
CA ASN A 28 8.46 17.26 30.12
C ASN A 28 7.44 16.14 29.94
N CYS A 29 7.71 15.25 28.99
CA CYS A 29 6.87 14.10 28.68
C CYS A 29 7.63 12.78 28.81
N VAL A 30 6.94 11.74 29.26
CA VAL A 30 7.42 10.35 29.34
C VAL A 30 6.30 9.38 28.96
N SER A 31 6.66 8.22 28.40
CA SER A 31 5.75 7.10 28.18
C SER A 31 5.93 6.02 29.25
N GLU A 32 5.09 4.99 29.26
CA GLU A 32 5.28 3.82 30.15
C GLU A 32 6.66 3.17 29.99
N GLN A 33 7.30 3.32 28.83
CA GLN A 33 8.61 2.73 28.50
C GLN A 33 9.75 3.76 28.51
N GLY A 34 9.53 4.95 29.08
CA GLY A 34 10.50 6.05 29.11
C GLY A 34 10.36 7.01 27.94
N GLN A 35 11.47 7.57 27.45
CA GLN A 35 11.47 8.57 26.38
C GLN A 35 11.31 7.96 24.98
N ASN A 36 11.57 6.66 24.82
CA ASN A 36 11.43 5.95 23.55
C ASN A 36 10.23 5.02 23.65
N LEU A 37 9.22 5.27 22.83
CA LEU A 37 8.03 4.45 22.73
C LEU A 37 8.13 3.58 21.46
N PRO A 38 8.53 2.30 21.55
CA PRO A 38 8.59 1.41 20.40
C PRO A 38 7.18 1.07 19.88
N LEU A 39 7.02 1.21 18.57
CA LEU A 39 5.84 0.80 17.83
C LEU A 39 6.15 -0.48 17.05
N ASN A 40 5.64 -1.61 17.53
CA ASN A 40 5.69 -2.87 16.80
C ASN A 40 4.47 -2.93 15.86
N ALA A 41 4.65 -2.46 14.64
CA ALA A 41 3.53 -2.30 13.71
C ALA A 41 2.93 -3.61 13.19
N ARG A 42 3.64 -4.74 13.36
CA ARG A 42 3.19 -6.02 12.84
C ARG A 42 3.57 -7.17 13.77
N SER A 43 2.56 -7.95 14.18
CA SER A 43 2.71 -9.20 14.92
C SER A 43 2.39 -10.44 14.05
N ALA A 44 1.77 -10.25 12.89
CA ALA A 44 1.24 -11.33 12.02
C ALA A 44 2.09 -11.60 10.77
N GLY A 45 3.35 -12.01 10.94
CA GLY A 45 4.24 -12.45 9.83
C GLY A 45 4.92 -11.31 9.04
N PRO A 46 5.47 -11.57 7.83
CA PRO A 46 6.08 -10.57 6.95
C PRO A 46 5.09 -9.88 5.97
N LEU A 47 5.16 -8.56 5.83
CA LEU A 47 4.41 -7.73 4.90
C LEU A 47 5.07 -7.88 3.52
N LYS A 48 4.50 -8.73 2.68
CA LYS A 48 5.02 -9.02 1.35
C LYS A 48 4.50 -8.00 0.34
N ILE A 49 5.39 -7.23 -0.25
CA ILE A 49 5.10 -6.25 -1.30
C ILE A 49 5.45 -6.87 -2.66
N SER A 50 4.49 -6.93 -3.58
CA SER A 50 4.79 -7.35 -4.94
C SER A 50 5.12 -6.16 -5.83
N ALA A 51 6.14 -6.30 -6.70
CA ALA A 51 6.42 -5.34 -7.76
C ALA A 51 5.22 -5.15 -8.69
N SER A 52 4.42 -6.20 -8.90
CA SER A 52 3.18 -6.15 -9.67
C SER A 52 2.04 -5.33 -9.03
N LEU A 53 2.14 -4.91 -7.76
CA LEU A 53 1.16 -4.01 -7.16
C LEU A 53 1.21 -2.64 -7.85
N PRO A 54 0.06 -2.05 -8.24
CA PRO A 54 0.04 -0.71 -8.80
C PRO A 54 0.56 0.36 -7.83
N VAL A 55 1.18 1.41 -8.38
CA VAL A 55 1.51 2.62 -7.63
C VAL A 55 0.23 3.31 -7.17
N GLY A 56 0.26 3.89 -5.97
CA GLY A 56 -0.88 4.50 -5.29
C GLY A 56 -1.62 3.54 -4.34
N ARG A 57 -1.28 2.25 -4.34
CA ARG A 57 -1.91 1.28 -3.44
C ARG A 57 -1.41 1.43 -2.01
N GLU A 58 -2.36 1.54 -1.08
CA GLU A 58 -2.08 1.42 0.35
C GLU A 58 -1.92 -0.06 0.71
N VAL A 59 -0.75 -0.41 1.23
CA VAL A 59 -0.34 -1.78 1.53
C VAL A 59 -0.42 -2.10 3.01
N PHE A 60 -0.49 -1.06 3.84
CA PHE A 60 -0.64 -1.18 5.28
C PHE A 60 -1.36 0.05 5.83
N ARG A 61 -2.27 -0.16 6.77
CA ARG A 61 -2.88 0.90 7.58
C ARG A 61 -3.23 0.32 8.94
N GLN A 62 -2.83 0.99 10.00
CA GLN A 62 -3.21 0.62 11.35
C GLN A 62 -3.27 1.85 12.25
N ARG A 63 -4.26 1.90 13.12
CA ARG A 63 -4.39 2.90 14.18
C ARG A 63 -3.84 2.36 15.49
N TYR A 64 -3.04 3.17 16.17
CA TYR A 64 -2.39 2.83 17.43
C TYR A 64 -2.83 3.81 18.52
N PRO A 65 -3.47 3.33 19.60
CA PRO A 65 -3.70 4.14 20.78
C PRO A 65 -2.37 4.35 21.52
N LEU A 66 -2.10 5.59 21.94
CA LEU A 66 -0.91 5.99 22.67
C LEU A 66 -1.31 6.64 24.00
N SER A 67 -0.46 6.45 25.01
CA SER A 67 -0.55 7.14 26.30
C SER A 67 0.80 7.77 26.64
N VAL A 68 0.79 9.06 27.00
CA VAL A 68 1.97 9.78 27.51
C VAL A 68 1.59 10.56 28.76
N TRP A 69 2.57 10.76 29.63
CA TRP A 69 2.45 11.57 30.83
C TRP A 69 3.26 12.83 30.60
N CYS A 70 2.62 13.99 30.69
CA CYS A 70 3.25 15.26 30.46
C CYS A 70 2.97 16.22 31.62
N SER A 71 3.95 17.06 31.91
CA SER A 71 3.85 18.07 32.96
C SER A 71 4.74 19.25 32.61
N ILE A 72 4.30 20.44 32.97
CA ILE A 72 4.97 21.71 32.68
C ILE A 72 6.14 21.88 33.64
N SER A 73 7.31 22.21 33.09
CA SER A 73 8.56 22.41 33.84
C SER A 73 8.72 23.83 34.42
N SER A 74 7.79 24.74 34.15
CA SER A 74 7.75 26.09 34.71
C SER A 74 6.72 26.20 35.84
N PRO A 75 7.01 26.90 36.95
CA PRO A 75 6.07 27.11 38.05
C PRO A 75 4.99 28.17 37.74
N GLN A 76 5.09 28.86 36.61
CA GLN A 76 4.09 29.87 36.21
C GLN A 76 2.76 29.17 35.84
N PRO A 77 1.59 29.68 36.26
CA PRO A 77 0.29 29.05 36.03
C PRO A 77 -0.19 29.23 34.59
N GLN A 78 0.51 28.60 33.65
CA GLN A 78 0.23 28.65 32.22
C GLN A 78 0.09 27.23 31.69
N ALA A 79 -1.04 26.95 31.07
CA ALA A 79 -1.25 25.67 30.41
C ALA A 79 -0.66 25.68 28.99
N GLU A 80 -0.19 24.52 28.54
CA GLU A 80 0.51 24.35 27.28
C GLU A 80 -0.15 23.25 26.44
N ASN A 81 -0.14 23.40 25.12
CA ASN A 81 -0.66 22.37 24.22
C ASN A 81 0.41 21.30 23.98
N LEU A 82 -0.01 20.04 23.89
CA LEU A 82 0.87 18.97 23.42
C LEU A 82 1.00 19.05 21.90
N TRP A 83 2.22 19.15 21.41
CA TRP A 83 2.56 19.13 19.99
C TRP A 83 3.09 17.76 19.55
N LEU A 84 2.71 17.38 18.34
CA LEU A 84 3.14 16.17 17.67
C LEU A 84 4.07 16.56 16.50
N HIS A 85 5.36 16.28 16.65
CA HIS A 85 6.38 16.61 15.66
C HIS A 85 6.67 15.39 14.80
N ARG A 86 6.18 15.38 13.57
CA ARG A 86 6.49 14.33 12.60
C ARG A 86 7.99 14.37 12.26
N ARG A 87 8.65 13.23 12.43
CA ARG A 87 10.09 13.05 12.14
C ARG A 87 10.36 12.16 10.91
N THR A 88 9.30 11.59 10.34
CA THR A 88 9.37 10.80 9.11
C THR A 88 9.72 11.66 7.90
N SER A 89 10.14 11.01 6.83
CA SER A 89 10.20 11.57 5.48
C SER A 89 9.51 10.62 4.50
N SER A 90 9.21 11.11 3.29
CA SER A 90 8.71 10.28 2.19
C SER A 90 9.62 9.11 1.80
N THR A 91 10.91 9.18 2.18
CA THR A 91 11.95 8.20 1.89
C THR A 91 12.33 7.32 3.08
N ALA A 92 11.68 7.45 4.24
CA ALA A 92 12.07 6.77 5.47
C ALA A 92 12.11 5.23 5.37
N LEU A 93 11.25 4.63 4.53
CA LEU A 93 11.28 3.20 4.20
C LEU A 93 12.10 2.88 2.93
N GLY A 94 12.23 3.85 2.02
CA GLY A 94 12.83 3.63 0.69
C GLY A 94 12.05 2.64 -0.17
N ASN A 95 12.72 2.06 -1.17
CA ASN A 95 12.21 0.94 -1.98
C ASN A 95 10.85 1.20 -2.67
N GLY A 96 10.56 2.45 -3.01
CA GLY A 96 9.28 2.85 -3.62
C GLY A 96 8.08 2.85 -2.67
N LEU A 97 8.33 2.79 -1.35
CA LEU A 97 7.34 2.89 -0.31
C LEU A 97 7.45 4.23 0.42
N THR A 98 6.29 4.82 0.71
CA THR A 98 6.20 6.00 1.57
C THR A 98 5.39 5.68 2.81
N LEU A 99 5.95 6.05 3.96
CA LEU A 99 5.29 5.98 5.26
C LEU A 99 4.58 7.30 5.55
N PHE A 100 3.31 7.22 5.91
CA PHE A 100 2.49 8.35 6.34
C PHE A 100 2.07 8.18 7.79
N THR A 101 2.00 9.30 8.51
CA THR A 101 1.33 9.38 9.81
C THR A 101 0.18 10.36 9.76
N THR A 102 -0.96 9.96 10.32
CA THR A 102 -2.12 10.83 10.53
C THR A 102 -2.11 11.30 11.97
N LEU A 103 -1.86 12.59 12.18
CA LEU A 103 -1.74 13.23 13.48
C LEU A 103 -2.89 14.25 13.60
N ASN A 104 -3.80 14.07 14.55
CA ASN A 104 -4.98 14.93 14.73
C ASN A 104 -5.73 15.25 13.41
N GLY A 105 -5.95 14.22 12.58
CA GLY A 105 -6.62 14.36 11.27
C GLY A 105 -5.70 14.78 10.11
N GLU A 106 -4.51 15.30 10.37
CA GLU A 106 -3.54 15.67 9.33
C GLU A 106 -2.67 14.49 8.92
N ARG A 107 -2.88 13.97 7.70
CA ARG A 107 -2.07 12.92 7.10
C ARG A 107 -0.94 13.51 6.26
N SER A 108 0.31 13.19 6.60
CA SER A 108 1.49 13.59 5.83
C SER A 108 2.64 12.60 6.02
N SER A 109 3.59 12.61 5.08
CA SER A 109 4.87 11.90 5.16
C SER A 109 6.03 12.82 5.48
N GLU A 110 5.82 14.14 5.42
CA GLU A 110 6.87 15.15 5.54
C GLU A 110 7.01 15.69 6.96
N PRO A 111 8.22 16.07 7.39
CA PRO A 111 8.44 16.68 8.70
C PRO A 111 7.52 17.89 8.93
N GLY A 112 6.98 18.00 10.14
CA GLY A 112 6.03 19.04 10.47
C GLY A 112 5.55 18.93 11.92
N SER A 113 4.92 19.98 12.42
CA SER A 113 4.39 20.01 13.79
C SER A 113 2.89 20.20 13.74
N VAL A 114 2.16 19.33 14.43
CA VAL A 114 0.70 19.35 14.50
C VAL A 114 0.29 19.53 15.94
N ASP A 115 -0.60 20.48 16.21
CA ASP A 115 -1.23 20.61 17.53
C ASP A 115 -2.12 19.38 17.76
N SER A 116 -1.91 18.67 18.88
CA SER A 116 -2.72 17.49 19.22
C SER A 116 -4.16 17.84 19.62
N GLY A 117 -4.44 19.11 19.95
CA GLY A 117 -5.68 19.56 20.58
C GLY A 117 -5.78 19.22 22.07
N LEU A 118 -4.74 18.58 22.64
CA LEU A 118 -4.67 18.24 24.06
C LEU A 118 -3.89 19.31 24.82
N ARG A 119 -4.42 19.69 25.99
CA ARG A 119 -3.85 20.73 26.85
C ARG A 119 -3.35 20.12 28.15
N VAL A 120 -2.17 20.56 28.57
CA VAL A 120 -1.56 20.21 29.85
C VAL A 120 -1.64 21.41 30.77
N ASP A 121 -2.18 21.21 31.97
CA ASP A 121 -2.26 22.23 33.04
C ASP A 121 -1.54 21.78 34.32
N ASN A 122 -0.99 20.57 34.32
CA ASN A 122 -0.22 20.00 35.42
C ASN A 122 1.21 20.57 35.47
N HIS A 123 1.64 21.05 36.65
CA HIS A 123 2.96 21.63 36.93
C HIS A 123 3.84 20.75 37.84
N ALA A 124 3.47 19.50 38.06
CA ALA A 124 4.18 18.59 38.96
C ALA A 124 5.68 18.44 38.61
N ALA A 125 6.07 18.55 37.34
CA ALA A 125 7.47 18.56 36.92
C ALA A 125 8.23 19.79 37.41
N ALA A 126 7.61 20.98 37.46
CA ALA A 126 8.20 22.18 38.04
C ALA A 126 8.46 22.01 39.55
N ASP A 127 7.60 21.25 40.22
CA ASP A 127 7.74 20.89 41.65
C ASP A 127 8.71 19.72 41.90
N GLY A 128 9.35 19.18 40.85
CA GLY A 128 10.25 18.03 40.94
C GLY A 128 9.56 16.70 41.26
N GLN A 129 8.23 16.62 41.09
CA GLN A 129 7.47 15.39 41.35
C GLN A 129 7.71 14.35 40.25
N PRO A 130 7.70 13.05 40.59
CA PRO A 130 7.87 11.98 39.62
C PRO A 130 6.69 11.87 38.64
N SER A 131 6.92 11.23 37.50
CA SER A 131 5.97 11.14 36.37
C SER A 131 4.60 10.52 36.69
N GLN A 132 4.48 9.84 37.83
CA GLN A 132 3.22 9.30 38.36
C GLN A 132 2.21 10.41 38.71
N HIS A 133 2.68 11.63 39.00
CA HIS A 133 1.86 12.80 39.31
C HIS A 133 1.58 13.67 38.07
N TRP A 134 2.15 13.31 36.92
CA TRP A 134 2.00 14.09 35.70
C TRP A 134 0.67 13.77 35.03
N GLN A 135 0.17 14.70 34.21
CA GLN A 135 -1.10 14.52 33.54
C GLN A 135 -0.99 13.46 32.45
N ARG A 136 -1.86 12.44 32.52
CA ARG A 136 -1.95 11.41 31.49
C ARG A 136 -2.77 11.93 30.31
N LEU A 137 -2.19 11.84 29.13
CA LEU A 137 -2.80 12.17 27.84
C LEU A 137 -2.93 10.90 26.99
N THR A 138 -4.07 10.74 26.33
CA THR A 138 -4.35 9.59 25.46
C THR A 138 -4.87 10.05 24.11
N PHE A 139 -4.29 9.53 23.04
CA PHE A 139 -4.71 9.83 21.67
C PHE A 139 -4.35 8.66 20.75
N SER A 140 -4.66 8.78 19.46
CA SER A 140 -4.32 7.76 18.47
C SER A 140 -3.48 8.34 17.35
N VAL A 141 -2.55 7.54 16.85
CA VAL A 141 -1.78 7.82 15.64
C VAL A 141 -2.09 6.72 14.63
N GLU A 142 -2.45 7.11 13.42
CA GLU A 142 -2.59 6.15 12.31
C GLU A 142 -1.29 6.14 11.51
N VAL A 143 -0.76 4.94 11.26
CA VAL A 143 0.39 4.73 10.38
C VAL A 143 -0.10 4.01 9.15
N SER A 144 0.24 4.52 7.97
CA SER A 144 -0.04 3.86 6.69
C SER A 144 1.21 3.80 5.83
N ILE A 145 1.30 2.76 5.00
CA ILE A 145 2.37 2.58 4.02
C ILE A 145 1.71 2.49 2.65
N VAL A 146 2.20 3.28 1.71
CA VAL A 146 1.71 3.34 0.33
C VAL A 146 2.85 3.01 -0.62
N LYS A 147 2.58 2.19 -1.64
CA LYS A 147 3.48 2.05 -2.79
C LYS A 147 3.41 3.32 -3.62
N THR A 148 4.42 4.16 -3.57
CA THR A 148 4.46 5.47 -4.25
C THR A 148 5.36 5.47 -5.49
N ALA A 149 6.21 4.45 -5.65
CA ALA A 149 7.00 4.23 -6.85
C ALA A 149 7.24 2.73 -7.08
N GLU A 150 8.02 2.38 -8.10
CA GLU A 150 8.40 0.99 -8.35
C GLU A 150 9.16 0.39 -7.17
N THR A 151 8.83 -0.87 -6.87
CA THR A 151 9.39 -1.61 -5.73
C THR A 151 10.30 -2.72 -6.24
N PRO A 152 11.33 -3.12 -5.49
CA PRO A 152 12.24 -4.20 -5.88
C PRO A 152 11.51 -5.49 -6.26
N PRO A 153 12.00 -6.26 -7.25
CA PRO A 153 11.40 -7.53 -7.65
C PRO A 153 11.77 -8.70 -6.71
N ALA A 154 12.62 -8.49 -5.72
CA ALA A 154 12.98 -9.51 -4.73
C ALA A 154 13.63 -8.86 -3.50
N ALA A 155 13.58 -9.53 -2.36
CA ALA A 155 14.21 -9.08 -1.12
C ALA A 155 15.71 -8.76 -1.28
N GLY A 156 16.48 -9.59 -1.98
CA GLY A 156 17.92 -9.37 -2.22
C GLY A 156 18.24 -8.20 -3.17
N ARG A 157 17.23 -7.53 -3.74
CA ARG A 157 17.37 -6.32 -4.56
C ARG A 157 16.91 -5.06 -3.82
N ALA A 158 16.39 -5.19 -2.60
CA ALA A 158 15.94 -4.06 -1.81
C ALA A 158 17.13 -3.33 -1.17
N ALA A 159 17.04 -1.99 -1.14
CA ALA A 159 17.92 -1.18 -0.33
C ALA A 159 17.64 -1.43 1.17
N LEU A 160 18.67 -1.24 2.00
CA LEU A 160 18.56 -1.41 3.44
C LEU A 160 17.51 -0.46 4.03
N VAL A 161 16.64 -1.02 4.88
CA VAL A 161 15.66 -0.27 5.66
C VAL A 161 16.22 -0.11 7.08
N SER A 162 16.03 1.05 7.69
CA SER A 162 16.46 1.25 9.08
C SER A 162 15.65 0.33 10.01
N PRO A 163 16.31 -0.37 10.97
CA PRO A 163 15.60 -1.19 11.96
C PRO A 163 14.79 -0.35 12.95
N GLN A 164 15.10 0.93 13.08
CA GLN A 164 14.38 1.89 13.91
C GLN A 164 14.12 3.17 13.12
N ILE A 165 12.86 3.53 12.94
CA ILE A 165 12.45 4.73 12.21
C ILE A 165 11.71 5.66 13.17
N PRO A 166 12.24 6.86 13.48
CA PRO A 166 11.52 7.84 14.29
C PRO A 166 10.30 8.35 13.52
N LEU A 167 9.11 8.08 14.06
CA LEU A 167 7.85 8.48 13.44
C LEU A 167 7.48 9.90 13.87
N LEU A 168 7.43 10.13 15.16
CA LEU A 168 7.07 11.42 15.72
C LEU A 168 7.65 11.62 17.11
N GLU A 169 7.78 12.86 17.52
CA GLU A 169 8.10 13.26 18.88
C GLU A 169 6.91 14.01 19.51
N MET A 170 6.68 13.80 20.80
CA MET A 170 5.56 14.33 21.56
C MET A 170 6.10 15.22 22.68
N GLY A 171 5.66 16.47 22.75
CA GLY A 171 6.05 17.41 23.80
C GLY A 171 5.63 18.84 23.47
N SER A 172 6.37 19.82 23.98
CA SER A 172 6.18 21.24 23.65
C SER A 172 6.41 21.55 22.20
N GLN A 173 5.95 22.71 21.72
CA GLN A 173 6.34 23.21 20.40
C GLN A 173 7.87 23.41 20.31
N GLN A 174 8.48 23.93 21.37
CA GLN A 174 9.92 24.18 21.49
C GLN A 174 10.40 23.84 22.90
N GLY A 175 11.63 23.34 23.03
CA GLY A 175 12.20 22.97 24.33
C GLY A 175 11.55 21.74 24.98
N GLY A 176 11.89 21.48 26.25
CA GLY A 176 11.33 20.41 27.05
C GLY A 176 11.83 18.99 26.71
N GLN A 177 11.46 18.03 27.53
CA GLN A 177 11.73 16.61 27.29
C GLN A 177 10.60 15.98 26.46
N ARG A 178 10.96 15.32 25.37
CA ARG A 178 10.02 14.72 24.42
C ARG A 178 9.99 13.19 24.53
N VAL A 179 8.88 12.61 24.12
CA VAL A 179 8.76 11.17 23.87
C VAL A 179 8.84 10.91 22.37
N THR A 180 9.70 10.00 21.94
CA THR A 180 9.86 9.61 20.53
C THR A 180 9.14 8.30 20.26
N LEU A 181 8.17 8.30 19.33
CA LEU A 181 7.58 7.08 18.80
C LEU A 181 8.50 6.50 17.71
N LEU A 182 8.97 5.27 17.90
CA LEU A 182 9.92 4.61 17.01
C LEU A 182 9.28 3.38 16.37
N LEU A 183 9.12 3.36 15.06
CA LEU A 183 8.74 2.13 14.34
C LEU A 183 9.90 1.13 14.40
N GLN A 184 9.62 -0.08 14.88
CA GLN A 184 10.64 -1.11 15.09
C GLN A 184 10.56 -2.22 14.04
N GLY A 185 11.74 -2.69 13.61
CA GLY A 185 11.92 -3.94 12.88
C GLY A 185 11.46 -3.95 11.42
N ALA A 186 11.30 -2.78 10.79
CA ALA A 186 10.82 -2.67 9.41
C ALA A 186 11.70 -3.45 8.41
N ASP A 187 12.99 -3.53 8.69
CA ASP A 187 13.98 -4.35 7.99
C ASP A 187 13.69 -5.87 8.02
N ARG A 188 12.94 -6.35 9.02
CA ARG A 188 12.64 -7.78 9.23
C ARG A 188 11.26 -8.18 8.73
N TRP A 189 10.26 -7.33 8.98
CA TRP A 189 8.88 -7.65 8.59
C TRP A 189 8.50 -7.15 7.21
N LEU A 190 9.31 -6.35 6.51
CA LEU A 190 9.05 -5.96 5.12
C LEU A 190 9.79 -6.88 4.14
N THR A 191 9.12 -7.39 3.12
CA THR A 191 9.76 -8.22 2.08
C THR A 191 9.18 -7.96 0.70
N PHE A 192 9.93 -8.30 -0.35
CA PHE A 192 9.62 -7.96 -1.74
C PHE A 192 9.63 -9.17 -2.67
N VAL A 193 8.69 -9.21 -3.61
CA VAL A 193 8.57 -10.27 -4.64
C VAL A 193 8.21 -9.70 -6.02
N ALA A 194 8.67 -10.35 -7.09
CA ALA A 194 8.50 -9.83 -8.45
C ALA A 194 7.03 -9.89 -8.88
N GLN A 195 6.41 -11.05 -8.69
CA GLN A 195 5.05 -11.34 -9.12
C GLN A 195 4.31 -12.00 -7.97
N SER A 196 3.05 -11.65 -7.81
CA SER A 196 2.19 -12.27 -6.81
C SER A 196 1.55 -13.57 -7.31
N CYS A 197 1.46 -13.76 -8.63
CA CYS A 197 1.01 -15.00 -9.27
C CYS A 197 1.96 -15.45 -10.38
N ARG A 198 2.07 -16.77 -10.57
CA ARG A 198 2.75 -17.42 -11.71
C ARG A 198 1.93 -18.59 -12.23
N VAL A 199 2.09 -18.95 -13.50
CA VAL A 199 1.46 -20.16 -14.05
C VAL A 199 1.97 -21.42 -13.34
N ARG A 200 1.06 -22.36 -13.06
CA ARG A 200 1.39 -23.67 -12.51
C ARG A 200 1.78 -24.60 -13.66
N GLY A 201 3.07 -24.83 -13.85
CA GLY A 201 3.60 -25.67 -14.92
C GLY A 201 4.16 -24.85 -16.07
N ASN A 202 3.89 -25.26 -17.32
CA ASN A 202 4.42 -24.59 -18.50
C ASN A 202 3.61 -23.32 -18.84
N ALA A 203 4.31 -22.25 -19.20
CA ALA A 203 3.68 -21.01 -19.67
C ALA A 203 2.91 -21.20 -20.99
N SER A 204 3.39 -22.11 -21.83
CA SER A 204 2.72 -22.53 -23.06
C SER A 204 1.85 -23.75 -22.78
N MET A 205 0.55 -23.63 -23.05
CA MET A 205 -0.43 -24.69 -22.90
C MET A 205 -0.89 -25.17 -24.28
N THR A 206 -0.99 -26.48 -24.47
CA THR A 206 -1.53 -27.09 -25.69
C THR A 206 -2.85 -27.78 -25.35
N VAL A 207 -3.92 -27.38 -26.02
CA VAL A 207 -5.26 -27.98 -25.87
C VAL A 207 -5.60 -28.69 -27.19
N SER A 208 -5.71 -30.02 -27.15
CA SER A 208 -6.13 -30.78 -28.33
C SER A 208 -7.65 -30.84 -28.42
N LEU A 209 -8.21 -30.25 -29.48
CA LEU A 209 -9.65 -30.29 -29.80
C LEU A 209 -10.03 -31.54 -30.61
N GLY A 210 -9.04 -32.26 -31.16
CA GLY A 210 -9.28 -33.41 -32.04
C GLY A 210 -9.78 -33.03 -33.43
N GLY A 211 -10.11 -34.04 -34.23
CA GLY A 211 -10.64 -33.85 -35.58
C GLY A 211 -12.15 -33.66 -35.60
N VAL A 212 -12.64 -32.80 -36.50
CA VAL A 212 -14.08 -32.57 -36.73
C VAL A 212 -14.44 -32.94 -38.16
N SER A 213 -15.48 -33.76 -38.34
CA SER A 213 -15.99 -34.10 -39.67
C SER A 213 -16.73 -32.92 -40.29
N LEU A 214 -16.52 -32.67 -41.58
CA LEU A 214 -17.31 -31.70 -42.35
C LEU A 214 -18.82 -32.02 -42.36
N ARG A 215 -19.23 -33.27 -42.13
CA ARG A 215 -20.66 -33.58 -41.98
C ARG A 215 -21.29 -32.96 -40.73
N GLY A 216 -20.47 -32.56 -39.76
CA GLY A 216 -20.89 -31.85 -38.55
C GLY A 216 -21.09 -30.34 -38.75
N THR A 217 -20.61 -29.77 -39.86
CA THR A 217 -20.83 -28.36 -40.17
C THR A 217 -22.24 -28.18 -40.71
N ARG A 218 -23.11 -27.51 -39.95
CA ARG A 218 -24.55 -27.36 -40.26
C ARG A 218 -24.93 -25.93 -40.65
N GLY A 219 -23.95 -25.07 -40.90
CA GLY A 219 -24.14 -23.66 -41.21
C GLY A 219 -23.49 -22.75 -40.17
N VAL A 220 -23.54 -21.44 -40.44
CA VAL A 220 -22.99 -20.41 -39.54
C VAL A 220 -23.60 -20.57 -38.15
N GLY A 221 -22.75 -20.61 -37.11
CA GLY A 221 -23.17 -20.88 -35.74
C GLY A 221 -23.00 -22.33 -35.29
N ALA A 222 -22.76 -23.27 -36.20
CA ALA A 222 -22.47 -24.65 -35.82
C ALA A 222 -21.13 -24.75 -35.07
N THR A 223 -21.10 -25.56 -34.01
CA THR A 223 -19.91 -25.76 -33.19
C THR A 223 -19.50 -27.23 -33.10
N SER A 224 -18.21 -27.48 -32.86
CA SER A 224 -17.75 -28.80 -32.45
C SER A 224 -18.15 -29.11 -31.01
N SER A 225 -17.82 -30.31 -30.55
CA SER A 225 -17.85 -30.66 -29.13
C SER A 225 -16.96 -29.70 -28.32
N ASP A 226 -17.40 -29.40 -27.11
CA ASP A 226 -16.68 -28.54 -26.16
C ASP A 226 -15.45 -29.28 -25.60
N LYS A 227 -14.32 -28.57 -25.54
CA LYS A 227 -13.12 -29.02 -24.85
C LYS A 227 -12.86 -28.12 -23.64
N LEU A 228 -13.09 -28.66 -22.44
CA LEU A 228 -12.75 -27.99 -21.19
C LEU A 228 -11.22 -27.98 -20.99
N PHE A 229 -10.68 -26.83 -20.59
CA PHE A 229 -9.32 -26.68 -20.11
C PHE A 229 -9.28 -25.62 -18.99
N GLN A 230 -8.17 -25.54 -18.26
CA GLN A 230 -8.06 -24.65 -17.10
C GLN A 230 -6.68 -23.99 -17.06
N LEU A 231 -6.64 -22.67 -16.89
CA LEU A 231 -5.41 -21.98 -16.53
C LEU A 231 -5.23 -22.05 -15.01
N ASN A 232 -4.20 -22.76 -14.56
CA ASN A 232 -3.89 -22.88 -13.15
C ASN A 232 -2.74 -21.93 -12.79
N LEU A 233 -2.95 -21.09 -11.79
CA LEU A 233 -1.96 -20.15 -11.26
C LEU A 233 -1.59 -20.54 -9.83
N LEU A 234 -0.31 -20.40 -9.49
CA LEU A 234 0.19 -20.41 -8.11
C LEU A 234 0.38 -18.96 -7.67
N CYS A 235 -0.27 -18.57 -6.58
CA CYS A 235 -0.27 -17.20 -6.11
C CYS A 235 0.11 -17.11 -4.63
N ASP A 236 0.85 -16.06 -4.27
CA ASP A 236 1.21 -15.71 -2.91
C ASP A 236 0.01 -15.11 -2.18
N ARG A 237 -0.62 -15.87 -1.28
CA ARG A 237 -1.82 -15.44 -0.52
C ARG A 237 -1.71 -14.12 0.24
N GLU A 238 -0.51 -13.82 0.76
CA GLU A 238 -0.26 -12.74 1.73
C GLU A 238 0.45 -11.51 1.12
N VAL A 239 0.25 -11.26 -0.18
CA VAL A 239 0.67 -9.99 -0.76
C VAL A 239 -0.18 -8.85 -0.20
N ALA A 240 0.48 -7.76 0.15
CA ALA A 240 -0.12 -6.61 0.82
C ALA A 240 -1.00 -5.78 -0.12
N GLY A 241 -2.03 -5.16 0.45
CA GLY A 241 -3.01 -4.33 -0.26
C GLY A 241 -4.19 -5.13 -0.83
N SER A 242 -5.27 -4.41 -1.15
CA SER A 242 -6.45 -4.97 -1.83
C SER A 242 -6.33 -4.70 -3.32
N VAL A 243 -6.03 -5.74 -4.10
CA VAL A 243 -5.76 -5.63 -5.55
C VAL A 243 -6.48 -6.73 -6.31
N ASP A 244 -7.10 -6.37 -7.43
CA ASP A 244 -7.74 -7.32 -8.34
C ASP A 244 -6.70 -7.98 -9.24
N VAL A 245 -6.79 -9.29 -9.37
CA VAL A 245 -6.03 -10.05 -10.36
C VAL A 245 -6.90 -10.22 -11.59
N MET A 246 -6.40 -9.71 -12.71
CA MET A 246 -7.09 -9.64 -13.98
C MET A 246 -6.44 -10.57 -14.98
N LEU A 247 -7.24 -11.28 -15.77
CA LEU A 247 -6.79 -12.08 -16.89
C LEU A 247 -7.36 -11.51 -18.18
N GLN A 248 -6.55 -11.49 -19.23
CA GLN A 248 -6.94 -11.13 -20.58
C GLN A 248 -6.46 -12.22 -21.54
N LEU A 249 -7.26 -12.54 -22.54
CA LEU A 249 -6.84 -13.36 -23.67
C LEU A 249 -6.85 -12.52 -24.95
N ASP A 250 -5.77 -12.63 -25.69
CA ASP A 250 -5.52 -11.90 -26.93
C ASP A 250 -5.33 -12.90 -28.08
N GLY A 251 -5.90 -12.56 -29.23
CA GLY A 251 -5.81 -13.34 -30.46
C GLY A 251 -6.41 -12.57 -31.62
N GLU A 252 -6.04 -12.91 -32.84
CA GLU A 252 -6.62 -12.29 -34.03
C GLU A 252 -8.04 -12.80 -34.23
N SER A 253 -9.00 -11.90 -34.43
CA SER A 253 -10.37 -12.31 -34.81
C SER A 253 -10.45 -12.61 -36.31
N PRO A 254 -11.28 -13.57 -36.75
CA PRO A 254 -11.55 -13.77 -38.17
C PRO A 254 -12.08 -12.48 -38.83
N ALA A 255 -11.69 -12.25 -40.09
CA ALA A 255 -12.11 -11.06 -40.82
C ALA A 255 -13.64 -10.95 -40.90
N GLY A 256 -14.17 -9.76 -40.61
CA GLY A 256 -15.60 -9.49 -40.66
C GLY A 256 -16.43 -10.06 -39.51
N VAL A 257 -15.80 -10.64 -38.48
CA VAL A 257 -16.50 -11.16 -37.29
C VAL A 257 -15.84 -10.63 -36.01
N SER A 258 -16.63 -9.99 -35.14
CA SER A 258 -16.19 -9.50 -33.84
C SER A 258 -17.17 -9.89 -32.73
N GLY A 259 -16.71 -9.90 -31.47
CA GLY A 259 -17.59 -10.02 -30.30
C GLY A 259 -18.11 -11.42 -29.96
N ALA A 260 -17.61 -12.48 -30.59
CA ALA A 260 -18.06 -13.86 -30.35
C ALA A 260 -16.96 -14.80 -29.79
N GLY A 261 -15.89 -14.24 -29.22
CA GLY A 261 -14.75 -15.00 -28.70
C GLY A 261 -14.04 -15.86 -29.76
N LEU A 262 -14.09 -15.42 -31.01
CA LEU A 262 -13.53 -16.14 -32.14
C LEU A 262 -12.08 -15.71 -32.37
N VAL A 263 -11.23 -16.71 -32.50
CA VAL A 263 -9.81 -16.62 -32.80
C VAL A 263 -9.59 -17.25 -34.17
N ALA A 264 -8.94 -16.51 -35.06
CA ALA A 264 -8.54 -16.97 -36.37
C ALA A 264 -7.58 -18.17 -36.24
N LEU A 265 -7.69 -19.09 -37.19
CA LEU A 265 -6.75 -20.18 -37.30
C LEU A 265 -5.39 -19.64 -37.78
N SER A 266 -4.31 -20.24 -37.29
CA SER A 266 -2.96 -19.90 -37.69
C SER A 266 -2.77 -20.09 -39.18
N ALA A 267 -2.12 -19.11 -39.82
CA ALA A 267 -1.77 -19.18 -41.24
C ALA A 267 -0.75 -20.29 -41.47
N GLN A 268 -1.15 -21.37 -42.15
CA GLN A 268 -0.29 -22.49 -42.47
C GLN A 268 -0.75 -23.23 -43.74
N PRO A 269 0.13 -24.02 -44.38
CA PRO A 269 -0.26 -24.86 -45.51
C PRO A 269 -1.44 -25.77 -45.15
N LEU A 270 -2.45 -25.82 -46.02
CA LEU A 270 -3.67 -26.61 -45.83
C LEU A 270 -4.47 -26.23 -44.57
N ALA A 271 -4.42 -24.96 -44.13
CA ALA A 271 -5.31 -24.50 -43.06
C ALA A 271 -6.79 -24.63 -43.46
N ALA A 272 -7.64 -24.99 -42.50
CA ALA A 272 -9.08 -25.03 -42.68
C ALA A 272 -9.63 -23.61 -42.92
N GLN A 273 -10.73 -23.52 -43.67
CA GLN A 273 -11.38 -22.23 -43.98
C GLN A 273 -12.83 -22.24 -43.52
N GLY A 274 -13.36 -21.06 -43.16
CA GLY A 274 -14.75 -20.88 -42.71
C GLY A 274 -15.02 -21.32 -41.27
N VAL A 275 -13.99 -21.74 -40.55
CA VAL A 275 -14.03 -22.11 -39.13
C VAL A 275 -12.99 -21.31 -38.34
N ALA A 276 -13.30 -21.06 -37.07
CA ALA A 276 -12.45 -20.38 -36.11
C ALA A 276 -12.43 -21.16 -34.78
N LEU A 277 -11.44 -20.90 -33.94
CA LEU A 277 -11.47 -21.35 -32.55
C LEU A 277 -12.37 -20.39 -31.75
N GLN A 278 -13.35 -20.90 -31.02
CA GLN A 278 -14.13 -20.12 -30.07
C GLN A 278 -13.69 -20.43 -28.64
N ILE A 279 -13.43 -19.39 -27.86
CA ILE A 279 -13.18 -19.49 -26.42
C ILE A 279 -14.38 -18.96 -25.64
N LEU A 280 -14.83 -19.74 -24.66
CA LEU A 280 -15.87 -19.38 -23.71
C LEU A 280 -15.32 -19.33 -22.30
N HIS A 281 -16.00 -18.57 -21.44
CA HIS A 281 -15.86 -18.70 -20.00
C HIS A 281 -16.27 -20.12 -19.55
N GLY A 282 -15.84 -20.51 -18.35
CA GLY A 282 -16.13 -21.83 -17.78
C GLY A 282 -17.63 -22.12 -17.54
N ASP A 283 -18.51 -21.16 -17.75
CA ASP A 283 -19.97 -21.35 -17.74
C ASP A 283 -20.51 -22.06 -19.01
N GLY A 284 -19.68 -22.20 -20.04
CA GLY A 284 -20.01 -22.85 -21.32
C GLY A 284 -21.01 -22.08 -22.19
N ARG A 285 -21.34 -20.85 -21.83
CA ARG A 285 -22.36 -20.05 -22.52
C ARG A 285 -21.84 -18.69 -22.96
N THR A 286 -20.99 -18.07 -22.17
CA THR A 286 -20.54 -16.70 -22.40
C THR A 286 -19.27 -16.72 -23.24
N PRO A 287 -19.28 -16.22 -24.50
CA PRO A 287 -18.07 -16.06 -25.27
C PRO A 287 -17.16 -15.04 -24.63
N LEU A 288 -15.86 -15.31 -24.68
CA LEU A 288 -14.86 -14.41 -24.13
C LEU A 288 -14.64 -13.23 -25.08
N THR A 289 -14.56 -12.01 -24.55
CA THR A 289 -14.20 -10.84 -25.37
C THR A 289 -12.68 -10.73 -25.47
N LEU A 290 -12.13 -11.01 -26.65
CA LEU A 290 -10.68 -10.89 -26.88
C LEU A 290 -10.20 -9.46 -26.63
N GLY A 291 -9.03 -9.33 -25.99
CA GLY A 291 -8.47 -8.04 -25.61
C GLY A 291 -9.12 -7.36 -24.41
N GLN A 292 -10.14 -7.97 -23.80
CA GLN A 292 -10.79 -7.44 -22.60
C GLN A 292 -10.40 -8.24 -21.36
N ALA A 293 -9.84 -7.54 -20.36
CA ALA A 293 -9.49 -8.15 -19.09
C ALA A 293 -10.72 -8.38 -18.18
N TRP A 294 -10.79 -9.55 -17.54
CA TRP A 294 -11.80 -9.87 -16.52
C TRP A 294 -11.16 -10.32 -15.21
N GLN A 295 -11.86 -10.12 -14.10
CA GLN A 295 -11.34 -10.41 -12.77
C GLN A 295 -11.38 -11.91 -12.50
N ILE A 296 -10.26 -12.46 -12.05
CA ILE A 296 -10.14 -13.88 -11.67
C ILE A 296 -9.92 -14.07 -10.17
N ALA A 297 -9.43 -13.05 -9.45
CA ALA A 297 -9.30 -13.05 -8.00
C ALA A 297 -9.13 -11.64 -7.42
N ARG A 298 -9.07 -11.53 -6.09
CA ARG A 298 -8.77 -10.30 -5.35
C ARG A 298 -7.93 -10.63 -4.12
N TYR A 299 -6.86 -9.88 -3.88
CA TYR A 299 -6.06 -9.97 -2.67
C TYR A 299 -6.76 -9.37 -1.45
N PRO A 300 -6.54 -9.90 -0.22
CA PRO A 300 -5.77 -11.12 0.08
C PRO A 300 -6.50 -12.39 -0.39
N LEU A 301 -5.75 -13.42 -0.83
CA LEU A 301 -6.35 -14.66 -1.33
C LEU A 301 -6.67 -15.63 -0.19
N THR A 302 -7.69 -16.46 -0.40
CA THR A 302 -8.10 -17.53 0.53
C THR A 302 -7.30 -18.82 0.37
N GLY A 303 -6.56 -18.98 -0.74
CA GLY A 303 -5.71 -20.14 -1.01
C GLY A 303 -4.59 -19.81 -2.01
N ASP A 304 -3.65 -20.74 -2.14
CA ASP A 304 -2.38 -20.51 -2.85
C ASP A 304 -2.48 -20.74 -4.38
N GLY A 305 -3.70 -20.89 -4.89
CA GLY A 305 -3.93 -21.14 -6.31
C GLY A 305 -5.24 -20.59 -6.83
N ILE A 306 -5.21 -20.14 -8.08
CA ILE A 306 -6.37 -19.69 -8.84
C ILE A 306 -6.52 -20.64 -10.02
N SER A 307 -7.69 -21.26 -10.18
CA SER A 307 -8.03 -22.02 -11.39
C SER A 307 -9.06 -21.24 -12.19
N VAL A 308 -8.77 -21.01 -13.46
CA VAL A 308 -9.65 -20.32 -14.39
C VAL A 308 -10.14 -21.33 -15.42
N PRO A 309 -11.37 -21.87 -15.28
CA PRO A 309 -11.94 -22.79 -16.24
C PRO A 309 -12.35 -22.06 -17.52
N LEU A 310 -12.00 -22.65 -18.67
CA LEU A 310 -12.26 -22.14 -20.01
C LEU A 310 -12.70 -23.29 -20.91
N ILE A 311 -13.47 -22.97 -21.95
CA ILE A 311 -13.92 -23.95 -22.94
C ILE A 311 -13.47 -23.51 -24.33
N ALA A 312 -12.90 -24.45 -25.07
CA ALA A 312 -12.48 -24.28 -26.45
C ALA A 312 -13.31 -25.17 -27.37
N ARG A 313 -13.74 -24.64 -28.52
CA ARG A 313 -14.43 -25.41 -29.57
C ARG A 313 -14.22 -24.77 -30.93
N TYR A 314 -14.37 -25.54 -32.01
CA TYR A 314 -14.44 -24.95 -33.34
C TYR A 314 -15.83 -24.33 -33.58
N TYR A 315 -15.86 -23.20 -34.25
CA TYR A 315 -17.08 -22.46 -34.60
C TYR A 315 -17.08 -22.15 -36.10
N GLN A 316 -18.15 -22.51 -36.80
CA GLN A 316 -18.35 -22.16 -38.20
C GLN A 316 -18.84 -20.72 -38.31
N TYR A 317 -17.99 -19.83 -38.85
CA TYR A 317 -18.34 -18.41 -39.03
C TYR A 317 -18.68 -18.06 -40.49
N ALA A 318 -18.34 -18.92 -41.45
CA ALA A 318 -18.67 -18.74 -42.86
C ALA A 318 -19.63 -19.80 -43.39
N THR A 319 -20.34 -19.49 -44.47
CA THR A 319 -21.28 -20.41 -45.12
C THR A 319 -20.60 -21.63 -45.71
N HIS A 320 -19.38 -21.48 -46.23
CA HIS A 320 -18.58 -22.55 -46.82
C HIS A 320 -17.40 -22.90 -45.92
N VAL A 321 -17.24 -24.19 -45.63
CA VAL A 321 -16.12 -24.72 -44.84
C VAL A 321 -15.22 -25.59 -45.73
N LYS A 322 -13.91 -25.37 -45.65
CA LYS A 322 -12.89 -26.21 -46.29
C LYS A 322 -12.12 -26.98 -45.23
N ALA A 323 -11.98 -28.30 -45.42
CA ALA A 323 -11.16 -29.12 -44.53
C ALA A 323 -9.68 -28.70 -44.58
N GLY A 324 -9.01 -28.85 -43.45
CA GLY A 324 -7.61 -28.50 -43.28
C GLY A 324 -7.16 -28.57 -41.83
N LYS A 325 -5.92 -28.17 -41.57
CA LYS A 325 -5.38 -27.99 -40.22
C LYS A 325 -6.05 -26.80 -39.54
N ALA A 326 -6.38 -26.94 -38.26
CA ALA A 326 -7.14 -25.96 -37.52
C ALA A 326 -6.48 -25.62 -36.18
N ASP A 327 -5.20 -25.24 -36.25
CA ASP A 327 -4.45 -24.74 -35.09
C ASP A 327 -4.73 -23.26 -34.90
N ALA A 328 -4.71 -22.80 -33.66
CA ALA A 328 -4.80 -21.38 -33.30
C ALA A 328 -3.94 -21.10 -32.06
N THR A 329 -3.44 -19.88 -31.96
CA THR A 329 -2.60 -19.43 -30.85
C THR A 329 -3.26 -18.24 -30.17
N LEU A 330 -3.26 -18.28 -28.84
CA LEU A 330 -3.74 -17.22 -27.98
C LEU A 330 -2.61 -16.78 -27.06
N THR A 331 -2.55 -15.49 -26.76
CA THR A 331 -1.71 -14.95 -25.69
C THR A 331 -2.58 -14.67 -24.49
N TRP A 332 -2.08 -14.97 -23.29
CA TRP A 332 -2.75 -14.62 -22.05
C TRP A 332 -1.90 -13.62 -21.26
N THR A 333 -2.55 -12.63 -20.68
CA THR A 333 -1.90 -11.57 -19.91
C THR A 333 -2.53 -11.46 -18.53
N LEU A 334 -1.69 -11.49 -17.49
CA LEU A 334 -2.11 -11.16 -16.12
C LEU A 334 -1.81 -9.69 -15.83
N SER A 335 -2.78 -8.97 -15.30
CA SER A 335 -2.62 -7.60 -14.83
C SER A 335 -3.23 -7.41 -13.45
N TYR A 336 -2.81 -6.34 -12.77
CA TYR A 336 -3.20 -6.04 -11.40
C TYR A 336 -3.77 -4.63 -11.36
N ARG A 337 -4.94 -4.46 -10.76
CA ARG A 337 -5.59 -3.16 -10.63
C ARG A 337 -6.04 -2.91 -9.21
#